data_AF-A6LYX6-F1
#
_entry.id   AF-A6LYX6-F1
#
_cell.length_a   1.000
_cell.length_b   1.000
_cell.length_c   1.000
_cell.angle_alpha   90.00
_cell.angle_beta   90.00
_cell.angle_gamma   90.00
#
_symmetry.space_group_name_H-M   'P 1'
#
loop_
_entity.id
_entity.type
_entity.pdbx_description
1 polymer ?
#
loop_
_entity_poly.entity_id
_entity_poly.type
_entity_poly.pdbx_seq_one_letter_code
_entity_poly.pdbx_strand_id
1 'polypeptide(L)'
;MQLNEKLTIEIHPDHNELHMALGFPNAPDWVRGGIGVSKIVIASPLNPPPGSDFYNVLNTAVHEFVHMIVNNINDNTPRWLNEGIACYEAKDNNENWIIKTVQNGLENNIIPTFKELDTGADFETFFARNGYQYSYTIVESIIKLFGYEKLRNLIKEPNSIVEIFGMTEEKLQDKWIDYIKVNYLQR
;
A
#
# COMPACT_ATOMS: atom_id res chain seq x y z
N MET A 1 7.41 18.96 3.68
CA MET A 1 6.08 19.17 4.28
C MET A 1 6.27 19.40 5.76
N GLN A 2 5.55 20.37 6.33
CA GLN A 2 5.45 20.57 7.77
C GLN A 2 4.01 20.26 8.16
N LEU A 3 3.82 19.46 9.21
CA LEU A 3 2.50 19.30 9.81
C LEU A 3 2.17 20.60 10.53
N ASN A 4 1.15 21.31 10.06
CA ASN A 4 0.69 22.56 10.67
C ASN A 4 -0.11 22.31 11.95
N GLU A 5 -0.53 21.07 12.17
CA GLU A 5 -1.30 20.62 13.34
C GLU A 5 -0.66 19.38 13.97
N LYS A 6 -0.97 19.15 15.24
CA LYS A 6 -0.48 17.98 15.98
C LYS A 6 -1.12 16.70 15.42
N LEU A 7 -0.29 15.75 15.01
CA LEU A 7 -0.73 14.39 14.71
C LEU A 7 -0.85 13.57 16.01
N THR A 8 -2.02 13.00 16.24
CA THR A 8 -2.24 12.06 17.36
C THR A 8 -2.18 10.63 16.85
N ILE A 9 -1.47 9.77 17.57
CA ILE A 9 -1.45 8.32 17.34
C ILE A 9 -2.09 7.66 18.57
N GLU A 10 -3.16 6.92 18.35
CA GLU A 10 -3.82 6.11 19.36
C GLU A 10 -3.46 4.63 19.18
N ILE A 11 -3.15 3.97 20.28
CA ILE A 11 -2.77 2.56 20.31
C ILE A 11 -3.81 1.82 21.16
N HIS A 12 -4.54 0.90 20.56
CA HIS A 12 -5.64 0.17 21.20
C HIS A 12 -5.20 -1.23 21.63
N PRO A 13 -5.56 -1.68 22.85
CA PRO A 13 -5.05 -2.91 23.45
C PRO A 13 -5.52 -4.19 22.74
N ASP A 14 -6.67 -4.17 22.07
CA ASP A 14 -7.23 -5.31 21.36
C ASP A 14 -8.01 -4.91 20.08
N HIS A 15 -8.46 -5.94 19.34
CA HIS A 15 -9.16 -5.77 18.06
C HIS A 15 -10.50 -5.07 18.20
N ASN A 16 -11.25 -5.38 19.24
CA ASN A 16 -12.58 -4.81 19.41
C ASN A 16 -12.47 -3.31 19.68
N GLU A 17 -11.53 -2.90 20.53
CA GLU A 17 -11.26 -1.48 20.78
C GLU A 17 -10.75 -0.77 19.53
N LEU A 18 -9.85 -1.40 18.76
CA LEU A 18 -9.40 -0.88 17.47
C LEU A 18 -10.58 -0.65 16.50
N HIS A 19 -11.42 -1.67 16.28
CA HIS A 19 -12.55 -1.61 15.36
C HIS A 19 -13.55 -0.52 15.76
N MET A 20 -13.82 -0.40 17.06
CA MET A 20 -14.65 0.68 17.62
C MET A 20 -14.03 2.06 17.39
N ALA A 21 -12.72 2.20 17.60
CA ALA A 21 -12.00 3.46 17.42
C ALA A 21 -11.91 3.90 15.95
N LEU A 22 -11.87 2.94 15.01
CA LEU A 22 -11.98 3.18 13.57
C LEU A 22 -13.41 3.53 13.12
N GLY A 23 -14.41 3.39 13.99
CA GLY A 23 -15.81 3.56 13.62
C GLY A 23 -16.34 2.45 12.71
N PHE A 24 -15.65 1.30 12.65
CA PHE A 24 -16.01 0.16 11.83
C PHE A 24 -16.01 -1.12 12.69
N PRO A 25 -17.06 -1.35 13.51
CA PRO A 25 -17.08 -2.46 14.49
C PRO A 25 -16.95 -3.86 13.89
N ASN A 26 -17.34 -4.02 12.61
CA ASN A 26 -17.27 -5.28 11.87
C ASN A 26 -16.09 -5.31 10.89
N ALA A 27 -15.03 -4.54 11.15
CA ALA A 27 -13.81 -4.61 10.35
C ALA A 27 -13.24 -6.03 10.34
N PRO A 28 -12.60 -6.46 9.25
CA PRO A 28 -11.92 -7.75 9.22
C PRO A 28 -10.84 -7.87 10.29
N ASP A 29 -10.69 -9.06 10.87
CA ASP A 29 -9.74 -9.30 11.96
C ASP A 29 -8.27 -9.04 11.59
N TRP A 30 -7.92 -8.96 10.31
CA TRP A 30 -6.54 -8.68 9.88
C TRP A 30 -6.20 -7.17 9.90
N VAL A 31 -7.17 -6.29 10.16
CA VAL A 31 -6.95 -4.84 10.19
C VAL A 31 -6.02 -4.47 11.34
N ARG A 32 -4.91 -3.81 11.02
CA ARG A 32 -3.88 -3.37 11.98
C ARG A 32 -4.05 -1.93 12.44
N GLY A 33 -4.76 -1.13 11.67
CA GLY A 33 -4.89 0.30 11.89
C GLY A 33 -5.62 0.99 10.76
N GLY A 34 -5.69 2.31 10.86
CA GLY A 34 -6.31 3.17 9.86
C GLY A 34 -6.25 4.64 10.28
N ILE A 35 -6.67 5.51 9.37
CA ILE A 35 -6.86 6.94 9.64
C ILE A 35 -8.24 7.17 10.28
N GLY A 36 -8.25 7.69 11.50
CA GLY A 36 -9.43 8.29 12.12
C GLY A 36 -9.50 9.81 11.88
N VAL A 37 -10.51 10.48 12.43
CA VAL A 37 -10.64 11.94 12.31
C VAL A 37 -9.45 12.64 13.01
N SER A 38 -8.53 13.17 12.21
CA SER A 38 -7.29 13.86 12.65
C SER A 38 -6.34 13.00 13.52
N LYS A 39 -6.39 11.67 13.37
CA LYS A 39 -5.54 10.74 14.13
C LYS A 39 -5.22 9.48 13.34
N ILE A 40 -4.13 8.85 13.71
CA ILE A 40 -3.80 7.48 13.32
C ILE A 40 -4.22 6.56 14.46
N VAL A 41 -4.91 5.47 14.14
CA VAL A 41 -5.36 4.48 15.10
C VAL A 41 -4.71 3.16 14.73
N ILE A 42 -4.00 2.52 15.67
CA ILE A 42 -3.38 1.21 15.44
C ILE A 42 -3.69 0.24 16.59
N ALA A 43 -3.61 -1.06 16.30
CA ALA A 43 -3.54 -2.09 17.33
C ALA A 43 -2.28 -1.93 18.18
N SER A 44 -2.30 -2.48 19.40
CA SER A 44 -1.12 -2.65 20.22
C SER A 44 -0.16 -3.62 19.55
N PRO A 45 1.12 -3.25 19.30
CA PRO A 45 2.12 -4.18 18.79
C PRO A 45 2.36 -5.40 19.71
N LEU A 46 1.97 -5.30 20.98
CA LEU A 46 2.03 -6.39 21.95
C LEU A 46 0.83 -7.35 21.89
N ASN A 47 -0.20 -7.01 21.12
CA ASN A 47 -1.37 -7.84 20.84
C ASN A 47 -1.74 -7.72 19.34
N PRO A 48 -0.87 -8.17 18.42
CA PRO A 48 -1.02 -7.91 17.01
C PRO A 48 -2.21 -8.69 16.41
N PRO A 49 -2.82 -8.16 15.34
CA PRO A 49 -3.80 -8.89 14.54
C PRO A 49 -3.33 -10.24 14.02
N PRO A 50 -4.25 -11.20 13.83
CA PRO A 50 -3.97 -12.44 13.13
C PRO A 50 -3.22 -12.19 11.82
N GLY A 51 -2.12 -12.92 11.63
CA GLY A 51 -1.27 -12.79 10.43
C GLY A 51 -0.26 -11.65 10.49
N SER A 52 -0.16 -10.92 11.60
CA SER A 52 0.78 -9.80 11.80
C SER A 52 1.70 -10.04 13.01
N ASP A 53 2.88 -9.44 12.97
CA ASP A 53 3.81 -9.39 14.10
C ASP A 53 3.93 -7.95 14.67
N PHE A 54 4.76 -7.81 15.71
CA PHE A 54 5.05 -6.54 16.37
C PHE A 54 5.46 -5.44 15.38
N TYR A 55 6.36 -5.75 14.44
CA TYR A 55 6.89 -4.77 13.49
C TYR A 55 5.89 -4.45 12.40
N ASN A 56 5.08 -5.43 11.97
CA ASN A 56 3.98 -5.17 11.03
C ASN A 56 3.01 -4.13 11.60
N VAL A 57 2.66 -4.23 12.89
CA VAL A 57 1.75 -3.27 13.55
C VAL A 57 2.42 -1.93 13.80
N LEU A 58 3.67 -1.91 14.27
CA LEU A 58 4.39 -0.65 14.48
C LEU A 58 4.53 0.15 13.18
N ASN A 59 4.87 -0.52 12.09
CA ASN A 59 5.02 0.10 10.77
C ASN A 59 3.68 0.53 10.18
N THR A 60 2.54 -0.01 10.63
CA THR A 60 1.22 0.51 10.22
C THR A 60 1.06 1.99 10.56
N ALA A 61 1.63 2.49 11.66
CA ALA A 61 1.59 3.93 11.93
C ALA A 61 2.32 4.76 10.87
N VAL A 62 3.41 4.23 10.28
CA VAL A 62 4.12 4.86 9.17
C VAL A 62 3.28 4.78 7.90
N HIS A 63 2.65 3.64 7.64
CA HIS A 63 1.74 3.43 6.51
C HIS A 63 0.62 4.48 6.50
N GLU A 64 -0.11 4.63 7.61
CA GLU A 64 -1.18 5.63 7.71
C GLU A 64 -0.65 7.08 7.60
N PHE A 65 0.55 7.34 8.10
CA PHE A 65 1.17 8.66 7.95
C PHE A 65 1.52 8.97 6.49
N VAL A 66 1.97 7.97 5.73
CA VAL A 66 2.26 8.11 4.30
C VAL A 66 0.97 8.44 3.52
N HIS A 67 -0.15 7.79 3.84
CA HIS A 67 -1.46 8.14 3.28
C HIS A 67 -1.81 9.61 3.50
N MET A 68 -1.58 10.15 4.70
CA MET A 68 -1.81 11.57 4.98
C MET A 68 -0.96 12.49 4.10
N ILE A 69 0.30 12.13 3.85
CA ILE A 69 1.20 12.90 2.97
C ILE A 69 0.72 12.83 1.52
N VAL A 70 0.45 11.62 1.02
CA VAL A 70 0.01 11.41 -0.37
C VAL A 70 -1.30 12.14 -0.62
N ASN A 71 -2.29 12.02 0.27
CA ASN A 71 -3.59 12.67 0.15
C ASN A 71 -3.50 14.20 0.30
N ASN A 72 -2.49 14.72 1.01
CA ASN A 72 -2.23 16.17 1.03
C ASN A 72 -1.68 16.70 -0.30
N ILE A 73 -0.98 15.85 -1.06
CA ILE A 73 -0.48 16.19 -2.40
C ILE A 73 -1.60 16.02 -3.44
N ASN A 74 -2.33 14.90 -3.38
CA ASN A 74 -3.42 14.56 -4.28
C ASN A 74 -4.37 13.55 -3.61
N ASP A 75 -5.60 13.98 -3.32
CA ASP A 75 -6.64 13.16 -2.70
C ASP A 75 -7.36 12.22 -3.68
N ASN A 76 -7.05 12.32 -4.97
CA ASN A 76 -7.58 11.46 -6.04
C ASN A 76 -6.51 10.50 -6.58
N THR A 77 -5.60 10.04 -5.72
CA THR A 77 -4.59 9.04 -6.06
C THR A 77 -5.23 7.65 -6.22
N PRO A 78 -5.00 6.89 -7.31
CA PRO A 78 -5.49 5.53 -7.49
C PRO A 78 -5.13 4.63 -6.31
N ARG A 79 -6.02 3.70 -5.95
CA ARG A 79 -5.83 2.86 -4.74
C ARG A 79 -4.50 2.12 -4.76
N TRP A 80 -4.15 1.48 -5.87
CA TRP A 80 -2.89 0.74 -5.98
C TRP A 80 -1.66 1.64 -5.75
N LEU A 81 -1.72 2.91 -6.16
CA LEU A 81 -0.60 3.83 -5.99
C LEU A 81 -0.51 4.31 -4.55
N ASN A 82 -1.66 4.69 -3.97
CA ASN A 82 -1.76 5.15 -2.59
C ASN A 82 -1.29 4.05 -1.61
N GLU A 83 -1.87 2.86 -1.70
CA GLU A 83 -1.50 1.69 -0.88
C GLU A 83 -0.07 1.21 -1.18
N GLY A 84 0.35 1.23 -2.45
CA GLY A 84 1.69 0.83 -2.83
C GLY A 84 2.77 1.70 -2.22
N ILE A 85 2.58 3.03 -2.19
CA ILE A 85 3.53 3.97 -1.59
C ILE A 85 3.56 3.77 -0.08
N ALA A 86 2.39 3.65 0.55
CA ALA A 86 2.28 3.41 1.98
C ALA A 86 2.97 2.10 2.39
N CYS A 87 2.72 1.00 1.68
CA CYS A 87 3.39 -0.27 1.92
C CYS A 87 4.90 -0.23 1.67
N TYR A 88 5.34 0.43 0.60
CA TYR A 88 6.76 0.49 0.24
C TYR A 88 7.58 1.27 1.26
N GLU A 89 7.11 2.46 1.64
CA GLU A 89 7.80 3.35 2.57
C GLU A 89 7.77 2.80 4.01
N ALA A 90 6.62 2.25 4.41
CA ALA A 90 6.47 1.72 5.76
C ALA A 90 7.17 0.37 5.96
N LYS A 91 7.33 -0.43 4.89
CA LYS A 91 7.75 -1.84 4.99
C LYS A 91 6.93 -2.59 6.03
N ASP A 92 5.62 -2.37 6.00
CA ASP A 92 4.68 -2.87 6.99
C ASP A 92 4.26 -4.32 6.68
N ASN A 93 4.45 -4.79 5.45
CA ASN A 93 4.19 -6.16 5.05
C ASN A 93 5.45 -7.05 5.14
N ASN A 94 5.23 -8.34 5.41
CA ASN A 94 6.30 -9.34 5.45
C ASN A 94 6.90 -9.56 4.05
N GLU A 95 8.22 -9.42 3.90
CA GLU A 95 8.91 -9.56 2.60
C GLU A 95 8.72 -10.96 1.99
N ASN A 96 8.78 -12.02 2.79
CA ASN A 96 8.56 -13.39 2.30
C ASN A 96 7.13 -13.60 1.80
N TRP A 97 6.15 -12.90 2.37
CA TRP A 97 4.77 -12.95 1.89
C TRP A 97 4.65 -12.30 0.51
N ILE A 98 5.26 -11.13 0.31
CA ILE A 98 5.33 -10.45 -0.99
C ILE A 98 6.01 -11.36 -2.02
N ILE A 99 7.16 -11.96 -1.68
CA ILE A 99 7.89 -12.87 -2.58
C ILE A 99 7.02 -14.04 -3.02
N LYS A 100 6.41 -14.76 -2.07
CA LYS A 100 5.54 -15.91 -2.37
C LYS A 100 4.35 -15.54 -3.23
N THR A 101 3.69 -14.41 -2.94
CA THR A 101 2.56 -13.92 -3.73
C THR A 101 2.97 -13.63 -5.17
N VAL A 102 4.10 -12.95 -5.36
CA VAL A 102 4.60 -12.60 -6.69
C VAL A 102 5.02 -13.85 -7.47
N GLN A 103 5.73 -14.78 -6.85
CA GLN A 103 6.11 -16.07 -7.45
C GLN A 103 4.89 -16.86 -7.89
N ASN A 104 3.92 -17.04 -7.00
CA ASN A 104 2.67 -17.75 -7.32
C ASN A 104 1.92 -17.07 -8.48
N GLY A 105 1.86 -15.74 -8.47
CA GLY A 105 1.23 -14.96 -9.54
C GLY A 105 1.88 -15.15 -10.90
N LEU A 106 3.22 -15.16 -10.93
CA LEU A 106 4.00 -15.38 -12.14
C LEU A 106 3.86 -16.80 -12.68
N GLU A 107 3.94 -17.81 -11.80
CA GLU A 107 3.83 -19.22 -12.17
C GLU A 107 2.44 -19.58 -12.72
N ASN A 108 1.39 -18.98 -12.16
CA ASN A 108 0.00 -19.29 -12.52
C ASN A 108 -0.61 -18.29 -13.52
N ASN A 109 0.15 -17.28 -13.94
CA ASN A 109 -0.30 -16.21 -14.84
C ASN A 109 -1.57 -15.50 -14.33
N ILE A 110 -1.59 -15.14 -13.04
CA ILE A 110 -2.70 -14.46 -12.34
C ILE A 110 -2.30 -13.08 -11.81
N ILE A 111 -1.29 -12.46 -12.41
CA ILE A 111 -0.86 -11.10 -12.06
C ILE A 111 -1.96 -10.09 -12.44
N PRO A 112 -2.45 -9.25 -11.51
CA PRO A 112 -3.48 -8.28 -11.82
C PRO A 112 -2.91 -7.09 -12.60
N THR A 113 -3.77 -6.45 -13.37
CA THR A 113 -3.51 -5.17 -14.03
C THR A 113 -3.62 -3.99 -13.06
N PHE A 114 -3.06 -2.83 -13.42
CA PHE A 114 -3.22 -1.60 -12.61
C PHE A 114 -4.70 -1.25 -12.41
N LYS A 115 -5.49 -1.39 -13.48
CA LYS A 115 -6.94 -1.18 -13.46
C LYS A 115 -7.68 -2.14 -12.52
N GLU A 116 -7.25 -3.40 -12.43
CA GLU A 116 -7.84 -4.36 -11.50
C GLU A 116 -7.46 -4.07 -10.03
N LEU A 117 -6.36 -3.37 -9.79
CA LEU A 117 -5.95 -2.94 -8.47
C LEU A 117 -6.55 -1.59 -8.06
N ASP A 118 -7.13 -0.83 -8.99
CA ASP A 118 -7.82 0.43 -8.68
C ASP A 118 -9.29 0.18 -8.30
N THR A 119 -9.51 -0.34 -7.10
CA THR A 119 -10.85 -0.76 -6.62
C THR A 119 -11.62 0.35 -5.89
N GLY A 120 -11.12 1.59 -5.90
CA GLY A 120 -11.70 2.70 -5.14
C GLY A 120 -11.82 2.35 -3.66
N ALA A 121 -13.02 2.47 -3.07
CA ALA A 121 -13.25 2.18 -1.65
C ALA A 121 -13.31 0.68 -1.31
N ASP A 122 -13.44 -0.21 -2.28
CA ASP A 122 -13.59 -1.66 -2.06
C ASP A 122 -12.25 -2.32 -1.67
N PHE A 123 -11.97 -2.34 -0.37
CA PHE A 123 -10.71 -2.90 0.17
C PHE A 123 -10.73 -4.42 0.26
N GLU A 124 -11.91 -5.04 0.26
CA GLU A 124 -12.05 -6.50 0.29
C GLU A 124 -11.63 -7.10 -1.05
N THR A 125 -12.12 -6.54 -2.16
CA THR A 125 -11.66 -6.93 -3.51
C THR A 125 -10.18 -6.63 -3.70
N PHE A 126 -9.68 -5.50 -3.18
CA PHE A 126 -8.25 -5.19 -3.23
C PHE A 126 -7.42 -6.24 -2.50
N PHE A 127 -7.81 -6.58 -1.27
CA PHE A 127 -7.15 -7.61 -0.47
C PHE A 127 -7.21 -8.99 -1.16
N ALA A 128 -8.38 -9.38 -1.67
CA ALA A 128 -8.58 -10.66 -2.36
C ALA A 128 -7.73 -10.80 -3.64
N ARG A 129 -7.35 -9.68 -4.26
CA ARG A 129 -6.44 -9.62 -5.43
C ARG A 129 -4.97 -9.52 -5.06
N ASN A 130 -4.61 -9.70 -3.78
CA ASN A 130 -3.27 -9.44 -3.26
C ASN A 130 -2.77 -8.02 -3.57
N GLY A 131 -3.69 -7.05 -3.49
CA GLY A 131 -3.44 -5.68 -3.94
C GLY A 131 -2.27 -5.01 -3.23
N TYR A 132 -2.11 -5.25 -1.93
CA TYR A 132 -1.00 -4.69 -1.14
C TYR A 132 0.38 -5.16 -1.65
N GLN A 133 0.52 -6.47 -1.93
CA GLN A 133 1.79 -7.05 -2.38
C GLN A 133 2.14 -6.57 -3.78
N TYR A 134 1.20 -6.62 -4.72
CA TYR A 134 1.46 -6.17 -6.07
C TYR A 134 1.71 -4.66 -6.11
N SER A 135 0.91 -3.86 -5.40
CA SER A 135 1.09 -2.41 -5.31
C SER A 135 2.45 -2.02 -4.74
N TYR A 136 2.93 -2.71 -3.69
CA TYR A 136 4.29 -2.55 -3.19
C TYR A 136 5.32 -2.73 -4.32
N THR A 137 5.21 -3.81 -5.10
CA THR A 137 6.18 -4.09 -6.17
C THR A 137 6.05 -3.14 -7.36
N ILE A 138 4.86 -2.61 -7.64
CA ILE A 138 4.67 -1.58 -8.67
C ILE A 138 5.45 -0.33 -8.28
N VAL A 139 5.24 0.17 -7.05
CA VAL A 139 5.94 1.36 -6.56
C VAL A 139 7.44 1.13 -6.45
N GLU A 140 7.86 -0.04 -5.96
CA GLU A 140 9.27 -0.42 -5.98
C GLU A 140 9.84 -0.34 -7.40
N SER A 141 9.18 -0.95 -8.39
CA SER A 141 9.66 -0.92 -9.78
C SER A 141 9.74 0.50 -10.34
N ILE A 142 8.78 1.36 -10.00
CA ILE A 142 8.80 2.77 -10.43
C ILE A 142 10.03 3.47 -9.87
N ILE A 143 10.29 3.31 -8.56
CA ILE A 143 11.44 3.92 -7.89
C ILE A 143 12.75 3.37 -8.47
N LYS A 144 12.85 2.06 -8.69
CA LYS A 144 14.09 1.41 -9.15
C LYS A 144 14.40 1.68 -10.61
N LEU A 145 13.38 1.77 -11.47
CA LEU A 145 13.57 1.97 -12.91
C LEU A 145 13.59 3.46 -13.31
N PHE A 146 12.81 4.29 -12.63
CA PHE A 146 12.57 5.67 -13.05
C PHE A 146 12.88 6.73 -11.98
N GLY A 147 13.14 6.30 -10.73
CA GLY A 147 13.50 7.17 -9.62
C GLY A 147 12.30 7.84 -8.94
N TYR A 148 12.56 8.38 -7.75
CA TYR A 148 11.56 9.09 -6.94
C TYR A 148 10.95 10.31 -7.62
N GLU A 149 11.66 10.95 -8.56
CA GLU A 149 11.13 12.10 -9.28
C GLU A 149 9.87 11.73 -10.07
N LYS A 150 9.90 10.59 -10.78
CA LYS A 150 8.76 10.10 -11.54
C LYS A 150 7.62 9.64 -10.66
N LEU A 151 7.91 8.99 -9.53
CA LEU A 151 6.89 8.67 -8.53
C LEU A 151 6.18 9.92 -8.01
N ARG A 152 6.94 10.97 -7.67
CA ARG A 152 6.35 12.24 -7.19
C ARG A 152 5.47 12.91 -8.24
N ASN A 153 5.86 12.88 -9.51
CA ASN A 153 5.04 13.41 -10.58
C ASN A 153 3.78 12.58 -10.77
N LEU A 154 3.88 11.24 -10.64
CA LEU A 154 2.72 10.36 -10.72
C LEU A 154 1.73 10.56 -9.57
N ILE A 155 2.21 10.85 -8.35
CA ILE A 155 1.32 11.23 -7.25
C ILE A 155 0.55 12.51 -7.60
N LYS A 156 1.22 13.52 -8.16
CA LYS A 156 0.58 14.79 -8.52
C LYS A 156 -0.42 14.66 -9.66
N GLU A 157 -0.08 13.87 -10.68
CA GLU A 157 -0.85 13.74 -11.92
C GLU A 157 -1.00 12.25 -12.31
N PRO A 158 -1.80 11.46 -11.57
CA PRO A 158 -1.90 10.01 -11.74
C PRO A 158 -2.42 9.58 -13.11
N ASN A 159 -3.15 10.46 -13.80
CA ASN A 159 -3.70 10.21 -15.14
C ASN A 159 -2.70 10.54 -16.27
N SER A 160 -1.53 11.12 -15.96
CA SER A 160 -0.56 11.61 -16.95
C SER A 160 0.61 10.64 -17.18
N ILE A 161 0.33 9.33 -17.23
CA ILE A 161 1.36 8.29 -17.37
C ILE A 161 2.21 8.52 -18.64
N VAL A 162 1.59 8.91 -19.76
CA VAL A 162 2.30 9.13 -21.02
C VAL A 162 3.26 10.31 -20.93
N GLU A 163 2.85 11.41 -20.32
CA GLU A 163 3.66 12.60 -20.13
C GLU A 163 4.80 12.36 -19.14
N ILE A 164 4.53 11.58 -18.08
CA ILE A 164 5.50 11.32 -17.01
C ILE A 164 6.55 10.30 -17.48
N PHE A 165 6.13 9.18 -18.06
CA PHE A 165 7.02 8.07 -18.37
C PHE A 165 7.41 7.97 -19.85
N GLY A 166 6.78 8.74 -20.73
CA GLY A 166 6.99 8.63 -22.19
C GLY A 166 6.45 7.33 -22.78
N MET A 167 5.54 6.64 -22.08
CA MET A 167 4.97 5.36 -22.48
C MET A 167 3.52 5.21 -22.00
N THR A 168 2.77 4.30 -22.61
CA THR A 168 1.39 3.99 -22.20
C THR A 168 1.35 3.25 -20.85
N GLU A 169 0.20 3.26 -20.18
CA GLU A 169 -0.04 2.46 -18.97
C GLU A 169 0.26 0.98 -19.20
N GLU A 170 -0.18 0.41 -20.33
CA GLU A 170 0.10 -0.97 -20.71
C GLU A 170 1.62 -1.25 -20.76
N LYS A 171 2.40 -0.35 -21.37
CA LYS A 171 3.86 -0.51 -21.42
C LYS A 171 4.51 -0.34 -20.05
N LEU A 172 3.98 0.52 -19.19
CA LEU A 172 4.46 0.65 -17.81
C LEU A 172 4.16 -0.63 -17.01
N GLN A 173 2.99 -1.23 -17.22
CA GLN A 173 2.61 -2.52 -16.64
C GLN A 173 3.53 -3.63 -17.12
N ASP A 174 3.84 -3.70 -18.42
CA ASP A 174 4.82 -4.66 -18.97
C ASP A 174 6.19 -4.49 -18.32
N LYS A 175 6.65 -3.24 -18.14
CA LYS A 175 7.92 -2.94 -17.44
C LYS A 175 7.93 -3.41 -15.99
N TRP A 176 6.82 -3.24 -15.28
CA TRP A 176 6.68 -3.77 -13.93
C TRP A 176 6.69 -5.30 -13.92
N ILE A 177 5.98 -5.96 -14.84
CA ILE A 177 5.97 -7.42 -14.97
C ILE A 177 7.38 -7.96 -15.25
N ASP A 178 8.12 -7.33 -16.16
CA ASP A 178 9.52 -7.68 -16.43
C ASP A 178 10.40 -7.49 -15.19
N TYR A 179 10.19 -6.40 -14.45
CA TYR A 179 10.91 -6.13 -13.20
C TYR A 179 10.67 -7.24 -12.17
N ILE A 180 9.41 -7.65 -11.93
CA ILE A 180 9.13 -8.70 -10.93
C ILE A 180 9.63 -10.08 -11.38
N LYS A 181 9.60 -10.40 -12.69
CA LYS A 181 10.21 -11.63 -13.22
C LYS A 181 11.70 -11.70 -12.91
N VAL A 182 12.42 -10.60 -13.07
CA VAL A 182 13.87 -10.55 -12.80
C VAL A 182 14.16 -10.57 -11.30
N ASN A 183 13.38 -9.85 -10.50
CA ASN A 183 13.73 -9.57 -9.10
C ASN A 183 13.08 -10.50 -8.08
N TYR A 184 12.02 -11.24 -8.42
CA TYR A 184 11.26 -12.06 -7.47
C TYR A 184 11.17 -13.55 -7.84
N LEU A 185 11.28 -13.91 -9.12
CA LEU A 185 11.10 -15.30 -9.57
C LEU A 185 12.16 -16.27 -9.01
N GLN A 186 13.36 -15.78 -8.70
CA GLN A 186 14.49 -16.61 -8.23
C GLN A 186 14.91 -16.30 -6.79
N ARG A 187 14.14 -15.50 -6.05
CA ARG A 187 14.41 -15.17 -4.65
C ARG A 187 14.01 -16.30 -3.70
#